data_AF-A0A8T4WQ74-F1
#
_entry.id   AF-A0A8T4WQ74-F1
#
_cell.length_a   1.000
_cell.length_b   1.000
_cell.length_c   1.000
_cell.angle_alpha   90.00
_cell.angle_beta   90.00
_cell.angle_gamma   90.00
#
_symmetry.space_group_name_H-M   'P 1'
#
loop_
_entity.id
_entity.type
_entity.pdbx_description
1 polymer ?
#
loop_
_entity_poly.entity_id
_entity_poly.type
_entity_poly.pdbx_seq_one_letter_code
_entity_poly.pdbx_strand_id
1 'polypeptide(L)'
;MTRTLDEVMRFLDNYTMAWHHWLIILSLMKLGGSATKKQIFPVFKKEGFSSHAIEGIFKRDLEELGEAVDVEGDIDNLNDNSMVYLTNDNKFRAFLKKNLKSVVRTLKQRKTE
;
A
#
# COMPACT_ATOMS: atom_id res chain seq x y z
N MET A 1 -15.75 -8.13 5.34
CA MET A 1 -15.81 -6.76 5.89
C MET A 1 -14.49 -6.10 5.57
N THR A 2 -14.51 -4.96 4.88
CA THR A 2 -13.33 -4.13 4.66
C THR A 2 -13.01 -3.33 5.93
N ARG A 3 -11.73 -3.07 6.21
CA ARG A 3 -11.32 -2.25 7.36
C ARG A 3 -11.72 -0.79 7.13
N THR A 4 -12.21 -0.14 8.18
CA THR A 4 -12.49 1.31 8.17
C THR A 4 -11.20 2.12 8.12
N LEU A 5 -11.26 3.39 7.68
CA LEU A 5 -10.08 4.27 7.67
C LEU A 5 -9.40 4.40 9.04
N ASP A 6 -10.16 4.42 10.12
CA ASP A 6 -9.61 4.53 11.48
C ASP A 6 -8.85 3.27 11.89
N GLU A 7 -9.34 2.09 11.50
CA GLU A 7 -8.65 0.81 11.71
C GLU A 7 -7.38 0.74 10.87
N VAL A 8 -7.44 1.17 9.61
CA VAL A 8 -6.28 1.19 8.71
C VAL A 8 -5.21 2.14 9.23
N MET A 9 -5.56 3.35 9.68
CA MET A 9 -4.59 4.29 10.26
C MET A 9 -3.89 3.72 11.50
N ARG A 10 -4.65 3.09 12.41
CA ARG A 10 -4.07 2.42 13.59
C ARG A 10 -3.14 1.27 13.21
N PHE A 11 -3.50 0.50 12.19
CA PHE A 11 -2.66 -0.57 11.67
C PHE A 11 -1.37 -0.02 11.05
N LEU A 12 -1.47 1.03 10.24
CA LEU A 12 -0.34 1.68 9.57
C LEU A 12 0.63 2.37 10.54
N ASP A 13 0.18 2.78 11.72
CA ASP A 13 1.05 3.32 12.79
C ASP A 13 2.07 2.29 13.29
N ASN A 14 1.79 0.99 13.16
CA ASN A 14 2.78 -0.07 13.42
C ASN A 14 3.62 -0.37 12.16
N TYR A 15 4.61 0.49 11.91
CA TYR A 15 5.42 0.47 10.69
C TYR A 15 6.11 -0.86 10.39
N THR A 16 6.54 -1.61 11.41
CA THR A 16 7.23 -2.89 11.22
C THR A 16 6.28 -3.96 10.69
N MET A 17 5.03 -3.97 11.15
CA MET A 17 4.01 -4.91 10.67
C MET A 17 3.41 -4.47 9.34
N ALA A 18 3.18 -3.17 9.16
CA ALA A 18 2.50 -2.60 8.00
C ALA A 18 3.43 -2.24 6.82
N TRP A 19 4.70 -2.64 6.85
CA TRP A 19 5.70 -2.15 5.90
C TRP A 19 5.35 -2.44 4.42
N HIS A 20 4.75 -3.59 4.11
CA HIS A 20 4.30 -3.91 2.74
C HIS A 20 3.16 -2.99 2.28
N HIS A 21 2.19 -2.73 3.15
CA HIS A 21 1.08 -1.82 2.91
C HIS A 21 1.57 -0.40 2.62
N TRP A 22 2.61 0.03 3.34
CA TRP A 22 3.30 1.29 3.05
C TRP A 22 3.95 1.31 1.66
N LEU A 23 4.41 0.18 1.10
CA LEU A 23 4.92 0.16 -0.27
C LEU A 23 3.83 0.51 -1.29
N ILE A 24 2.61 0.02 -1.09
CA ILE A 24 1.44 0.35 -1.94
C ILE A 24 1.11 1.84 -1.79
N ILE A 25 0.93 2.31 -0.56
CA ILE A 25 0.57 3.71 -0.28
C ILE A 25 1.62 4.67 -0.85
N LEU A 26 2.91 4.41 -0.63
CA LEU A 26 3.99 5.26 -1.14
C LEU A 26 4.06 5.25 -2.66
N SER A 27 3.79 4.10 -3.30
CA SER A 27 3.71 3.99 -4.75
C SER A 27 2.55 4.83 -5.30
N LEU A 28 1.37 4.72 -4.71
CA LEU A 28 0.20 5.51 -5.09
C LEU A 28 0.45 7.00 -4.89
N MET A 29 0.98 7.42 -3.74
CA MET A 29 1.32 8.82 -3.47
C MET A 29 2.32 9.36 -4.50
N LYS A 30 3.34 8.58 -4.86
CA LYS A 30 4.33 8.96 -5.88
C LYS A 30 3.74 9.08 -7.27
N LEU A 31 2.73 8.27 -7.60
CA LEU A 31 2.06 8.22 -8.90
C LEU A 31 0.82 9.13 -8.98
N GLY A 32 0.61 10.03 -8.01
CA GLY A 32 -0.47 11.01 -8.05
C GLY A 32 -1.80 10.52 -7.48
N GLY A 33 -1.78 9.46 -6.68
CA GLY A 33 -2.95 8.92 -5.98
C GLY A 33 -3.65 7.78 -6.73
N SER A 34 -3.18 7.38 -7.90
CA SER A 34 -3.70 6.20 -8.61
C SER A 34 -2.62 5.53 -9.45
N ALA A 35 -2.72 4.22 -9.62
CA ALA A 35 -1.80 3.45 -10.44
C ALA A 35 -2.37 2.06 -10.80
N THR A 36 -1.91 1.49 -11.91
CA THR A 36 -2.15 0.08 -12.22
C THR A 36 -1.34 -0.84 -11.30
N LYS A 37 -1.82 -2.08 -11.10
CA LYS A 37 -1.05 -3.15 -10.44
C LYS A 37 0.36 -3.24 -11.00
N LYS A 38 0.53 -3.25 -12.32
CA LYS A 38 1.84 -3.32 -12.99
C LYS A 38 2.78 -2.17 -12.65
N GLN A 39 2.25 -0.97 -12.36
CA GLN A 39 3.06 0.17 -11.94
C GLN A 39 3.49 0.08 -10.47
N ILE A 40 2.67 -0.53 -9.61
CA ILE A 40 2.97 -0.70 -8.18
C ILE A 40 3.91 -1.89 -7.96
N PHE A 41 3.62 -3.03 -8.60
CA PHE A 41 4.31 -4.32 -8.43
C PHE A 41 5.85 -4.28 -8.38
N PRO A 42 6.54 -3.49 -9.21
CA PRO A 42 8.00 -3.42 -9.20
C PRO A 42 8.61 -3.00 -7.85
N VAL A 43 7.87 -2.30 -6.97
CA VAL A 43 8.40 -1.93 -5.64
C VAL A 43 8.59 -3.16 -4.77
N PHE A 44 7.66 -4.12 -4.79
CA PHE A 44 7.75 -5.35 -4.03
C PHE A 44 8.88 -6.25 -4.54
N LYS A 45 9.05 -6.36 -5.87
CA LYS A 45 10.18 -7.11 -6.44
C LYS A 45 11.53 -6.59 -5.96
N LYS A 46 11.67 -5.26 -5.79
CA LYS A 46 12.89 -4.63 -5.25
C LYS A 46 13.13 -4.91 -3.77
N GLU A 47 12.08 -5.26 -3.03
CA GLU A 47 12.16 -5.65 -1.62
C GLU A 47 12.33 -7.18 -1.43
N GLY A 48 12.57 -7.93 -2.52
CA GLY A 48 12.94 -9.36 -2.45
C GLY A 48 11.78 -10.34 -2.51
N PHE A 49 10.54 -9.89 -2.78
CA PHE A 49 9.41 -10.81 -2.96
C PHE A 49 9.56 -11.66 -4.21
N SER A 50 9.36 -12.97 -4.06
CA SER A 50 9.28 -13.88 -5.21
C SER A 50 8.02 -13.61 -6.03
N SER A 51 8.05 -13.90 -7.32
CA SER A 51 6.92 -13.67 -8.23
C SER A 51 5.68 -14.51 -7.91
N HIS A 52 5.84 -15.62 -7.18
CA HIS A 52 4.71 -16.46 -6.75
C HIS A 52 4.07 -15.96 -5.45
N ALA A 53 4.88 -15.45 -4.51
CA ALA A 53 4.38 -14.96 -3.22
C ALA A 53 3.77 -13.55 -3.34
N ILE A 54 4.31 -12.71 -4.22
CA ILE A 54 3.92 -11.31 -4.38
C ILE A 54 2.44 -11.15 -4.77
N GLU A 55 1.86 -12.04 -5.57
CA GLU A 55 0.45 -11.94 -5.99
C GLU A 55 -0.49 -12.07 -4.80
N GLY A 56 -0.30 -13.11 -3.97
CA GLY A 56 -1.10 -13.31 -2.76
C GLY A 56 -0.88 -12.22 -1.71
N ILE A 57 0.37 -11.75 -1.57
CA ILE A 57 0.68 -10.64 -0.64
C ILE A 57 0.01 -9.35 -1.11
N PHE A 58 0.13 -9.01 -2.39
CA PHE A 58 -0.44 -7.78 -2.93
C PHE A 58 -1.95 -7.74 -2.78
N LYS A 59 -2.63 -8.85 -3.13
CA LYS A 59 -4.08 -8.97 -2.94
C LYS A 59 -4.48 -8.80 -1.47
N ARG A 60 -3.84 -9.54 -0.56
CA ARG A 60 -4.11 -9.44 0.87
C ARG A 60 -3.86 -8.02 1.40
N ASP A 61 -2.76 -7.39 1.00
CA ASP A 61 -2.44 -6.03 1.44
C ASP A 61 -3.49 -5.03 0.96
N LEU A 62 -4.06 -5.20 -0.25
CA LEU A 62 -5.17 -4.38 -0.72
C LEU A 62 -6.45 -4.61 0.11
N GLU A 63 -6.78 -5.86 0.44
CA GLU A 63 -7.92 -6.18 1.33
C GLU A 63 -7.74 -5.56 2.72
N GLU A 64 -6.53 -5.64 3.26
CA GLU A 64 -6.14 -5.10 4.56
C GLU A 64 -6.07 -3.57 4.59
N LEU A 65 -5.83 -2.93 3.44
CA LEU A 65 -5.90 -1.47 3.30
C LEU A 65 -7.34 -0.95 3.31
N GLY A 66 -8.35 -1.80 3.08
CA GLY A 66 -9.77 -1.45 3.23
C GLY A 66 -10.12 -0.11 2.60
N GLU A 67 -10.77 0.78 3.34
CA GLU A 67 -11.21 2.11 2.85
C GLU A 67 -10.07 3.06 2.45
N ALA A 68 -8.80 2.75 2.75
CA ALA A 68 -7.67 3.59 2.35
C ALA A 68 -7.38 3.51 0.84
N VAL A 69 -7.81 2.43 0.20
CA VAL A 69 -7.66 2.23 -1.24
C VAL A 69 -8.98 1.79 -1.86
N ASP A 70 -9.11 2.06 -3.15
CA ASP A 70 -10.20 1.54 -3.98
C ASP A 70 -9.59 0.80 -5.17
N VAL A 71 -10.22 -0.29 -5.60
CA VAL A 71 -9.74 -1.12 -6.71
C VAL A 71 -10.81 -1.10 -7.78
N GLU A 72 -10.42 -0.76 -9.02
CA GLU A 72 -11.34 -0.85 -10.14
C GLU A 72 -11.69 -2.31 -10.42
N GLY A 73 -12.97 -2.65 -10.23
CA GLY A 73 -13.48 -3.99 -10.42
C GLY A 73 -13.35 -4.86 -9.18
N ASP A 74 -13.06 -6.14 -9.39
CA ASP A 74 -13.04 -7.16 -8.34
C ASP A 74 -11.61 -7.49 -7.90
N ILE A 75 -11.35 -7.39 -6.60
CA ILE A 75 -10.07 -7.71 -5.97
C ILE A 75 -9.70 -9.20 -6.11
N ASP A 76 -10.70 -10.07 -6.31
CA ASP A 76 -10.49 -11.49 -6.56
C ASP A 76 -9.96 -11.76 -7.98
N ASN A 77 -10.16 -10.81 -8.90
CA ASN A 77 -9.84 -10.93 -10.32
C ASN A 77 -8.83 -9.87 -10.80
N LEU A 78 -7.84 -9.55 -9.95
CA LEU A 78 -6.77 -8.61 -10.27
C LEU A 78 -5.93 -9.07 -11.45
N ASN A 79 -5.69 -8.15 -12.39
CA ASN A 79 -4.73 -8.30 -13.47
C ASN A 79 -3.76 -7.11 -13.49
N ASP A 80 -2.75 -7.17 -14.37
CA ASP A 80 -1.71 -6.14 -14.44
C ASP A 80 -2.22 -4.73 -14.73
N ASN A 81 -3.38 -4.60 -15.39
CA ASN A 81 -4.02 -3.34 -15.72
C ASN A 81 -5.08 -2.90 -14.69
N SER A 82 -5.37 -3.70 -13.67
CA SER A 82 -6.29 -3.33 -12.60
C SER A 82 -5.81 -2.05 -11.92
N MET A 83 -6.69 -1.04 -11.87
CA MET A 83 -6.39 0.24 -11.26
C MET A 83 -6.62 0.20 -9.75
N VAL A 84 -5.71 0.85 -9.03
CA VAL A 84 -5.81 1.07 -7.59
C VAL A 84 -5.76 2.57 -7.34
N TYR A 85 -6.67 3.06 -6.53
CA TYR A 85 -6.81 4.46 -6.15
C TYR A 85 -6.56 4.62 -4.66
N LEU A 86 -5.89 5.69 -4.28
CA LEU A 86 -5.77 6.12 -2.89
C LEU A 86 -7.00 6.96 -2.54
N THR A 87 -7.57 6.74 -1.36
CA THR A 87 -8.71 7.54 -0.89
C THR A 87 -8.40 9.04 -0.89
N ASN A 88 -9.44 9.84 -1.15
CA ASN A 88 -9.38 11.29 -1.09
C ASN A 88 -9.74 11.87 0.28
N ASP A 89 -9.98 11.02 1.28
CA ASP A 89 -10.32 11.44 2.63
C ASP A 89 -9.27 12.38 3.25
N ASN A 90 -9.75 13.50 3.80
CA ASN A 90 -8.87 14.55 4.31
C ASN A 90 -8.11 14.12 5.57
N LYS A 91 -8.73 13.30 6.43
CA LYS A 91 -8.11 12.80 7.66
C LYS A 91 -6.98 11.84 7.31
N PHE A 92 -7.21 10.93 6.37
CA PHE A 92 -6.19 10.00 5.89
C PHE A 92 -5.03 10.74 5.19
N ARG A 93 -5.32 11.73 4.34
CA ARG A 93 -4.28 12.57 3.72
C ARG A 93 -3.40 13.29 4.76
N ALA A 94 -4.00 13.81 5.83
CA ALA A 94 -3.25 14.43 6.91
C ALA A 94 -2.37 13.41 7.66
N PHE A 95 -2.91 12.22 7.95
CA PHE A 95 -2.18 11.10 8.53
C PHE A 95 -0.94 10.72 7.69
N LEU A 96 -1.12 10.53 6.37
CA LEU A 96 -0.03 10.19 5.46
C LEU A 96 1.07 11.25 5.49
N LYS A 97 0.71 12.54 5.41
CA LYS A 97 1.68 13.65 5.46
C LYS A 97 2.49 13.66 6.77
N LYS A 98 1.84 13.40 7.91
CA LYS A 98 2.49 13.33 9.22
C LYS A 98 3.52 12.21 9.30
N ASN A 99 3.18 11.04 8.76
CA ASN A 99 3.95 9.81 8.93
C ASN A 99 5.00 9.58 7.80
N LEU A 100 4.83 10.21 6.64
CA LEU A 100 5.63 9.99 5.42
C LEU A 100 7.15 10.01 5.68
N LYS A 101 7.67 11.05 6.34
CA LYS A 101 9.11 11.20 6.59
C LYS A 101 9.64 10.07 7.47
N SER A 102 8.88 9.67 8.49
CA SER A 102 9.26 8.61 9.41
C SER A 102 9.31 7.26 8.69
N VAL A 103 8.24 6.92 7.97
CA VAL A 103 8.12 5.67 7.20
C VAL A 103 9.28 5.52 6.21
N VAL A 104 9.53 6.56 5.39
CA VAL A 104 10.58 6.51 4.38
C VAL A 104 11.96 6.33 5.02
N ARG A 105 12.21 6.93 6.19
CA ARG A 105 13.47 6.74 6.91
C ARG A 105 13.61 5.30 7.41
N THR A 106 12.58 4.76 8.05
CA THR A 106 12.57 3.40 8.59
C THR A 106 12.75 2.35 7.49
N LEU A 107 12.02 2.47 6.38
CA LEU A 107 12.15 1.55 5.25
C LEU A 107 13.54 1.57 4.62
N LYS A 108 14.19 2.74 4.55
CA LYS A 108 15.57 2.85 4.05
C LYS A 108 16.58 2.20 5.00
N GLN A 109 16.40 2.36 6.32
CA GLN A 109 17.31 1.78 7.31
C GLN A 109 17.30 0.25 7.30
N ARG A 110 16.14 -0.37 7.03
CA ARG A 110 16.01 -1.83 6.91
C ARG A 110 16.84 -2.45 5.78
N LYS A 111 17.32 -1.67 4.79
CA LYS A 111 18.21 -2.17 3.73
C LYS A 111 19.67 -2.33 4.16
N THR A 112 20.00 -1.98 5.40
CA THR A 112 21.38 -1.87 5.89
C THR A 112 21.74 -2.94 6.92
N GLU A 113 20.87 -3.91 7.14
CA GLU A 113 21.12 -5.09 8.00
C GLU A 113 21.21 -6.37 7.15
#